data_AF-A0A383EXC4-F1
#
_entry.id   AF-A0A383EXC4-F1
#
_cell.length_a   1.000
_cell.length_b   1.000
_cell.length_c   1.000
_cell.angle_alpha   90.00
_cell.angle_beta   90.00
_cell.angle_gamma   90.00
#
_symmetry.space_group_name_H-M   'P 1'
#
loop_
_entity.id
_entity.type
_entity.pdbx_description
1 polymer ?
#
loop_
_entity_poly.entity_id
_entity_poly.type
_entity_poly.pdbx_seq_one_letter_code
_entity_poly.pdbx_strand_id
1 'polypeptide(L)'
;MNQQALKDLAGHLDTTLGDYMQSSKIVHDELTLEIRVESVERVIKFLRDDSTCRFEMLIDICGVDYPQRDPRFDVVYHLLS
;
A
#
# COMPACT_ATOMS: atom_id res chain seq x y z
N MET A 1 15.77 4.73 -2.16
CA MET A 1 15.45 4.98 -0.72
C MET A 1 16.41 4.16 0.14
N ASN A 2 16.71 4.55 1.38
CA ASN A 2 17.45 3.66 2.29
C ASN A 2 16.53 2.49 2.69
N GLN A 3 16.98 1.22 2.59
CA GLN A 3 16.19 0.05 2.99
C GLN A 3 15.65 0.16 4.43
N GLN A 4 16.39 0.85 5.32
CA GLN A 4 15.92 1.08 6.68
C GLN A 4 14.66 1.95 6.72
N ALA A 5 14.60 3.00 5.90
CA ALA A 5 13.43 3.90 5.86
C ALA A 5 12.15 3.18 5.40
N LEU A 6 12.26 2.24 4.45
CA LEU A 6 11.11 1.44 4.02
C LEU A 6 10.65 0.46 5.11
N LYS A 7 11.58 -0.10 5.89
CA LYS A 7 11.25 -0.96 7.04
C LYS A 7 10.59 -0.18 8.17
N ASP A 8 11.09 1.02 8.46
CA ASP A 8 10.51 1.90 9.48
C ASP A 8 9.08 2.33 9.08
N LEU A 9 8.89 2.68 7.80
CA LEU A 9 7.57 2.98 7.26
C LEU A 9 6.65 1.76 7.34
N ALA A 10 7.11 0.57 6.93
CA ALA A 10 6.32 -0.65 7.04
C ALA A 10 5.88 -0.92 8.49
N GLY A 11 6.77 -0.74 9.47
CA GLY A 11 6.44 -0.91 10.88
C GLY A 11 5.42 0.12 11.42
N HIS A 12 5.50 1.37 10.96
CA HIS A 12 4.49 2.39 11.26
C HIS A 12 3.11 2.01 10.70
N LEU A 13 3.08 1.52 9.46
CA LEU A 13 1.86 1.09 8.79
C LEU A 13 1.27 -0.19 9.40
N ASP A 14 2.09 -1.16 9.79
CA ASP A 14 1.66 -2.36 10.52
C ASP A 14 0.95 -1.98 11.82
N THR A 15 1.50 -1.01 12.57
CA THR A 15 0.94 -0.56 13.85
C THR A 15 -0.38 0.19 13.69
N THR A 16 -0.52 0.98 12.62
CA THR A 16 -1.66 1.89 12.43
C THR A 16 -2.79 1.30 11.58
N LEU A 17 -2.45 0.46 10.59
CA LEU A 17 -3.37 -0.11 9.61
C LEU A 17 -3.45 -1.65 9.66
N GLY A 18 -2.83 -2.31 10.63
CA GLY A 18 -2.73 -3.77 10.70
C GLY A 18 -4.06 -4.52 10.51
N ASP A 19 -5.18 -3.98 11.02
CA ASP A 19 -6.52 -4.60 10.85
C ASP A 19 -7.00 -4.62 9.39
N TYR A 20 -6.53 -3.67 8.57
CA TYR A 20 -6.93 -3.47 7.17
C TYR A 20 -5.93 -4.06 6.18
N MET A 21 -4.73 -4.41 6.64
CA MET A 21 -3.64 -4.93 5.82
C MET A 21 -3.57 -6.46 5.88
N GLN A 22 -3.41 -7.08 4.71
CA GLN A 22 -3.24 -8.52 4.58
C GLN A 22 -1.76 -8.90 4.53
N SER A 23 -0.94 -8.10 3.84
CA SER A 23 0.51 -8.26 3.86
C SER A 23 1.24 -6.96 3.47
N SER A 24 2.51 -6.87 3.85
CA SER A 24 3.44 -5.84 3.40
C SER A 24 4.72 -6.51 2.92
N LYS A 25 5.24 -6.07 1.77
CA LYS A 25 6.45 -6.66 1.16
C LYS A 25 7.34 -5.56 0.61
N ILE A 26 8.65 -5.70 0.82
CA ILE A 26 9.65 -4.83 0.19
C ILE A 26 10.38 -5.64 -0.88
N VAL A 27 10.26 -5.22 -2.12
CA VAL A 27 10.91 -5.86 -3.28
C VAL A 27 11.44 -4.75 -4.18
N HIS A 28 12.69 -4.88 -4.64
CA HIS A 28 13.32 -3.90 -5.53
C HIS A 28 13.24 -2.44 -5.03
N ASP A 29 13.42 -2.23 -3.73
CA ASP A 29 13.33 -0.91 -3.05
C ASP A 29 11.95 -0.23 -3.12
N GLU A 30 10.89 -1.03 -3.31
CA GLU A 30 9.50 -0.59 -3.28
C GLU A 30 8.75 -1.33 -2.17
N LEU A 31 7.92 -0.59 -1.41
CA LEU A 31 7.03 -1.16 -0.41
C LEU A 31 5.64 -1.35 -1.02
N THR A 32 5.18 -2.59 -1.10
CA THR A 32 3.84 -2.96 -1.56
C THR A 32 2.99 -3.37 -0.36
N LEU A 33 1.79 -2.80 -0.25
CA LEU A 33 0.78 -3.17 0.74
C LEU A 33 -0.36 -3.90 0.04
N GLU A 34 -0.68 -5.10 0.51
CA GLU A 34 -1.91 -5.82 0.14
C GLU A 34 -2.94 -5.53 1.22
N ILE A 35 -4.11 -5.00 0.85
CA ILE A 35 -5.14 -4.56 1.80
C ILE A 35 -6.49 -5.17 1.48
N ARG A 36 -7.39 -5.16 2.45
CA ARG A 36 -8.79 -5.53 2.24
C ARG A 36 -9.48 -4.52 1.32
N VAL A 37 -10.28 -5.02 0.37
CA VAL A 37 -10.92 -4.20 -0.67
C VAL A 37 -11.85 -3.14 -0.07
N GLU A 38 -12.58 -3.50 0.99
CA GLU A 38 -13.49 -2.60 1.70
C GLU A 38 -12.77 -1.46 2.43
N SER A 39 -11.45 -1.55 2.59
CA SER A 39 -10.64 -0.59 3.35
C SER A 39 -9.88 0.41 2.48
N VAL A 40 -10.00 0.33 1.15
CA VAL A 40 -9.25 1.16 0.20
C VAL A 40 -9.36 2.66 0.51
N GLU A 41 -10.58 3.19 0.68
CA GLU A 41 -10.78 4.62 0.96
C GLU A 41 -10.07 5.05 2.26
N ARG A 42 -10.13 4.21 3.30
CA ARG A 42 -9.51 4.48 4.60
C ARG A 42 -7.99 4.48 4.50
N VAL A 43 -7.42 3.48 3.85
CA VAL A 43 -5.97 3.33 3.69
C VAL A 43 -5.42 4.47 2.85
N ILE A 44 -6.02 4.78 1.69
CA ILE A 44 -5.55 5.86 0.82
C ILE A 44 -5.64 7.22 1.54
N LYS A 45 -6.72 7.51 2.27
CA LYS A 45 -6.82 8.74 3.07
C LYS A 45 -5.73 8.81 4.13
N PHE A 46 -5.48 7.71 4.86
CA PHE A 46 -4.44 7.67 5.86
C PHE A 46 -3.05 7.91 5.25
N LEU A 47 -2.70 7.20 4.17
CA LEU A 47 -1.40 7.36 3.50
C LEU A 47 -1.17 8.80 3.01
N ARG A 48 -2.23 9.49 2.59
CA ARG A 48 -2.19 10.90 2.17
C ARG A 48 -2.05 11.86 3.36
N ASP A 49 -2.86 11.68 4.40
CA ASP A 49 -3.04 12.67 5.48
C ASP A 49 -2.07 12.47 6.66
N ASP A 50 -1.52 11.26 6.86
CA ASP A 50 -0.57 10.99 7.93
C ASP A 50 0.75 11.74 7.70
N SER A 51 1.19 12.46 8.74
CA SER A 51 2.35 13.35 8.66
C SER A 51 3.68 12.62 8.38
N THR A 52 3.74 11.32 8.67
CA THR A 52 4.92 10.49 8.41
C THR A 52 4.90 9.94 6.99
N CYS A 53 3.72 9.70 6.43
CA CYS A 53 3.53 9.06 5.12
C CYS A 53 3.50 10.06 3.96
N ARG A 54 2.61 11.06 4.03
CA ARG A 54 2.44 12.15 3.04
C ARG A 54 2.47 11.73 1.56
N PHE A 55 1.83 10.61 1.23
CA PHE A 55 1.66 10.16 -0.16
C PHE A 55 0.57 11.00 -0.87
N GLU A 56 0.88 12.27 -1.12
CA GLU A 56 -0.04 13.28 -1.66
C GLU A 56 -0.22 13.18 -3.18
N MET A 57 0.66 12.44 -3.87
CA MET A 57 0.62 12.26 -5.32
C MET A 57 0.18 10.84 -5.68
N LEU A 58 -0.94 10.73 -6.40
CA LEU A 58 -1.33 9.52 -7.11
C LEU A 58 -0.65 9.52 -8.48
N ILE A 59 0.22 8.55 -8.74
CA ILE A 59 0.96 8.42 -10.00
C ILE A 59 0.14 7.65 -11.02
N ASP A 60 -0.42 6.51 -10.61
CA ASP A 60 -1.16 5.61 -11.50
C ASP A 60 -2.16 4.75 -10.72
N ILE A 61 -3.23 4.32 -11.41
CA ILE A 61 -4.12 3.25 -10.97
C ILE A 61 -4.29 2.29 -12.13
N CYS A 62 -3.90 1.04 -11.93
CA CYS A 62 -4.03 0.01 -12.94
C CYS A 62 -4.64 -1.28 -12.37
N GLY A 63 -5.17 -2.10 -13.27
CA GLY A 63 -5.73 -3.40 -12.96
C GLY A 63 -4.85 -4.52 -13.47
N VAL A 64 -4.69 -5.58 -12.68
CA VAL A 64 -3.99 -6.80 -13.10
C VAL A 64 -4.97 -7.95 -13.14
N ASP A 65 -5.03 -8.66 -14.27
CA ASP A 65 -5.87 -9.84 -14.46
C ASP A 65 -5.08 -11.11 -14.15
N TYR A 66 -5.53 -11.87 -13.14
CA TYR A 66 -5.06 -13.20 -12.80
C TYR A 66 -6.19 -14.23 -13.04
N PRO A 67 -6.34 -14.78 -14.26
CA PRO A 67 -7.51 -15.57 -14.65
C PRO A 67 -7.80 -16.82 -13.82
N GLN A 68 -6.78 -17.34 -13.11
CA GLN A 68 -6.87 -18.57 -12.31
C GLN A 68 -7.11 -18.31 -10.82
N ARG A 69 -7.24 -17.05 -10.40
CA ARG A 69 -7.40 -16.65 -9.00
C ARG A 69 -8.85 -16.23 -8.72
N ASP A 70 -9.29 -16.46 -7.50
CA ASP A 70 -10.46 -15.81 -6.91
C ASP A 70 -10.01 -15.03 -5.67
N PRO A 71 -10.09 -13.68 -5.66
CA PRO A 71 -10.61 -12.80 -6.71
C PRO A 71 -9.68 -12.66 -7.93
N ARG A 72 -10.28 -12.57 -9.13
CA ARG A 72 -9.56 -12.55 -10.42
C ARG A 72 -8.69 -11.32 -10.66
N PHE A 73 -9.15 -10.15 -10.25
CA PHE A 73 -8.47 -8.88 -10.54
C PHE A 73 -7.85 -8.28 -9.29
N ASP A 74 -6.67 -7.69 -9.45
CA ASP A 74 -6.11 -6.72 -8.50
C ASP A 74 -6.30 -5.31 -9.04
N VAL A 75 -6.50 -4.35 -8.12
CA VAL A 75 -6.42 -2.92 -8.40
C VAL A 75 -5.21 -2.39 -7.66
N VAL A 76 -4.24 -1.86 -8.41
CA VAL A 76 -2.95 -1.41 -7.89
C VAL A 76 -2.91 0.11 -7.92
N TYR A 77 -2.57 0.72 -6.79
CA TYR A 77 -2.40 2.17 -6.65
C TYR A 77 -0.90 2.46 -6.50
N HIS A 78 -0.35 3.26 -7.41
CA HIS A 78 1.02 3.75 -7.30
C HIS A 78 1.01 5.15 -6.72
N LEU A 79 1.61 5.33 -5.54
CA LEU A 79 1.63 6.59 -4.81
C LEU A 79 3.06 7.10 -4.67
N LEU A 80 3.22 8.42 -4.60
CA LEU A 80 4.50 9.10 -4.37
C LEU A 80 4.37 10.11 -3.22
N SER A 81 5.36 10.09 -2.35
CA SER A 81 5.59 11.09 -1.29
C SER A 81 6.84 11.91 -1.61
#